data_AF-A0A955MBL5-F1
#
_entry.id   AF-A0A955MBL5-F1
#
_cell.length_a   1.000
_cell.length_b   1.000
_cell.length_c   1.000
_cell.angle_alpha   90.00
_cell.angle_beta   90.00
_cell.angle_gamma   90.00
#
_symmetry.space_group_name_H-M   'P 1'
#
loop_
_entity.id
_entity.type
_entity.pdbx_description
1 polymer ?
#
loop_
_entity_poly.entity_id
_entity_poly.type
_entity_poly.pdbx_seq_one_letter_code
_entity_poly.pdbx_strand_id
1 'polypeptide(L)'
;MSKKLTDRQRYEYLQQQKEKQWEAKCRRCGACCGSIEGDPCEHLLQLDNGLFACSIYENRFGLHKTVSGREFYCVPIRNILHESWPGDECCGYKTKGIK
;
A
#
# COMPACT_ATOMS: atom_id res chain seq x y z
N MET A 1 -36.03 10.51 2.27
CA MET A 1 -35.72 10.57 3.72
C MET A 1 -34.28 10.11 3.92
N SER A 2 -33.37 11.00 4.31
CA SER A 2 -31.98 10.62 4.59
C SER A 2 -31.92 9.99 5.99
N LYS A 3 -31.66 8.68 6.07
CA LYS A 3 -31.44 7.99 7.36
C LYS A 3 -30.20 8.60 8.01
N LYS A 4 -30.34 9.20 9.18
CA LYS A 4 -29.18 9.64 9.99
C LYS A 4 -28.37 8.40 10.38
N LEU A 5 -27.08 8.42 10.04
CA LEU A 5 -26.15 7.35 10.37
C LEU A 5 -25.91 7.27 11.88
N THR A 6 -25.82 6.05 12.42
CA THR A 6 -25.41 5.82 13.80
C THR A 6 -23.94 6.26 14.02
N ASP A 7 -23.52 6.45 15.26
CA ASP A 7 -22.12 6.79 15.56
C ASP A 7 -21.14 5.73 15.04
N ARG A 8 -21.51 4.44 15.15
CA ARG A 8 -20.73 3.34 14.59
C ARG A 8 -20.58 3.44 13.07
N GLN A 9 -21.68 3.68 12.36
CA GLN A 9 -21.65 3.82 10.89
C GLN A 9 -20.84 5.05 10.46
N ARG A 10 -20.94 6.17 11.20
CA ARG A 10 -20.09 7.35 10.96
C ARG A 10 -18.62 7.04 11.19
N TYR A 11 -18.29 6.32 12.26
CA TYR A 11 -16.92 5.92 12.57
C TYR A 11 -16.33 5.00 11.49
N GLU A 12 -17.07 3.96 11.07
CA GLU A 12 -16.66 3.04 10.00
C GLU A 12 -16.43 3.79 8.68
N TYR A 13 -17.34 4.71 8.33
CA TYR A 13 -17.18 5.57 7.16
C TYR A 13 -15.91 6.43 7.24
N LEU A 14 -15.65 7.08 8.37
CA LEU A 14 -14.45 7.87 8.58
C LEU A 14 -13.17 7.03 8.47
N GLN A 15 -13.17 5.80 8.99
CA GLN A 15 -12.03 4.88 8.87
C GLN A 15 -11.77 4.49 7.41
N GLN A 16 -12.81 4.18 6.65
CA GLN A 16 -12.68 3.88 5.21
C GLN A 16 -12.16 5.08 4.41
N GLN A 17 -12.64 6.29 4.70
CA GLN A 17 -12.15 7.50 4.04
C GLN A 17 -10.68 7.76 4.35
N LYS A 18 -10.29 7.60 5.62
CA LYS A 18 -8.88 7.69 6.01
C LYS A 18 -8.07 6.66 5.26
N GLU A 19 -8.47 5.39 5.25
CA GLU A 19 -7.75 4.31 4.56
C GLU A 19 -7.49 4.63 3.07
N LYS A 20 -8.49 5.14 2.35
CA LYS A 20 -8.31 5.61 0.97
C LYS A 20 -7.27 6.73 0.86
N GLN A 21 -7.31 7.69 1.77
CA GLN A 21 -6.29 8.75 1.84
C GLN A 21 -4.91 8.18 2.20
N TRP A 22 -4.86 7.11 3.00
CA TRP A 22 -3.63 6.43 3.34
C TRP A 22 -2.99 5.81 2.08
N GLU A 23 -3.78 5.02 1.37
CA GLU A 23 -3.30 4.32 0.17
C GLU A 23 -3.01 5.29 -0.99
N ALA A 24 -3.71 6.42 -1.08
CA ALA A 24 -3.49 7.43 -2.11
C ALA A 24 -2.10 8.09 -2.07
N LYS A 25 -1.39 8.08 -0.93
CA LYS A 25 -0.01 8.59 -0.88
C LYS A 25 1.04 7.56 -1.31
N CYS A 26 0.62 6.37 -1.73
CA CYS A 26 1.53 5.41 -2.33
C CYS A 26 2.18 6.02 -3.59
N ARG A 27 3.50 6.20 -3.54
CA ARG A 27 4.29 6.77 -4.66
C ARG A 27 4.60 5.77 -5.76
N ARG A 28 4.07 4.55 -5.68
CA ARG A 28 4.34 3.48 -6.67
C ARG A 28 5.84 3.20 -6.85
N CYS A 29 6.61 3.32 -5.76
CA CYS A 29 8.06 3.13 -5.77
C CYS A 29 8.51 1.66 -5.81
N GLY A 30 7.59 0.71 -5.63
CA GLY A 30 7.90 -0.72 -5.64
C GLY A 30 8.59 -1.26 -4.38
N ALA A 31 9.02 -0.40 -3.44
CA ALA A 31 9.76 -0.79 -2.25
C ALA A 31 8.99 -1.77 -1.34
N CYS A 32 7.78 -1.40 -0.90
CA CYS A 32 6.94 -2.29 -0.10
C CYS A 32 6.42 -3.52 -0.88
N CYS A 33 6.62 -3.55 -2.19
CA CYS A 33 6.27 -4.67 -3.06
C CYS A 33 7.47 -5.56 -3.41
N GLY A 34 8.63 -5.35 -2.78
CA GLY A 34 9.82 -6.19 -2.94
C GLY A 34 10.71 -5.86 -4.14
N SER A 35 10.43 -4.79 -4.90
CA SER A 35 11.24 -4.45 -6.09
C SER A 35 12.68 -4.08 -5.76
N ILE A 36 12.93 -3.52 -4.58
CA ILE A 36 14.28 -3.10 -4.14
C ILE A 36 15.13 -4.31 -3.74
N GLU A 37 14.50 -5.37 -3.22
CA GLU A 37 15.18 -6.61 -2.83
C GLU A 37 15.53 -7.50 -4.02
N GLY A 38 15.05 -7.17 -5.23
CA GLY A 38 15.22 -8.00 -6.43
C GLY A 38 14.28 -9.21 -6.50
N ASP A 39 13.33 -9.32 -5.56
CA ASP A 39 12.32 -10.38 -5.53
C ASP A 39 10.92 -9.78 -5.29
N PRO A 40 10.33 -9.15 -6.32
CA PRO A 40 9.07 -8.45 -6.19
C PRO A 40 7.89 -9.42 -6.06
N CYS A 41 6.76 -8.88 -5.58
CA CYS A 41 5.45 -9.53 -5.65
C CYS A 41 5.13 -9.99 -7.08
N GLU A 42 4.52 -11.16 -7.22
CA GLU A 42 4.13 -11.73 -8.53
C GLU A 42 3.17 -10.85 -9.35
N HIS A 43 2.48 -9.91 -8.70
CA HIS A 43 1.54 -8.98 -9.32
C HIS A 43 2.12 -7.58 -9.56
N LEU A 44 3.42 -7.38 -9.29
CA LEU A 44 4.09 -6.10 -9.50
C LEU A 44 4.52 -5.97 -10.97
N LEU A 45 4.06 -4.91 -11.61
CA LEU A 45 4.37 -4.56 -12.98
C LEU A 45 5.24 -3.30 -12.99
N GLN A 46 6.34 -3.33 -13.74
CA GLN A 46 7.13 -2.14 -14.00
C GLN A 46 6.50 -1.34 -15.16
N LEU A 47 6.41 -0.02 -14.98
CA LEU A 47 5.91 0.91 -15.98
C LEU A 47 7.09 1.60 -16.69
N ASP A 48 6.85 2.11 -17.91
CA ASP A 48 7.88 2.73 -18.75
C ASP A 48 8.53 3.97 -18.12
N ASN A 49 7.85 4.62 -17.17
CA ASN A 49 8.34 5.79 -16.46
C ASN A 49 9.17 5.46 -15.21
N GLY A 50 9.52 4.18 -15.00
CA GLY A 50 10.28 3.72 -13.83
C GLY A 50 9.46 3.57 -12.54
N LEU A 51 8.15 3.79 -12.59
CA LEU A 51 7.22 3.49 -11.49
C LEU A 51 6.68 2.07 -11.59
N PHE A 52 5.97 1.64 -10.55
CA PHE A 52 5.36 0.30 -10.49
C PHE A 52 3.84 0.35 -10.37
N ALA A 53 3.16 -0.64 -10.92
CA ALA A 53 1.73 -0.86 -10.75
C ALA A 53 1.47 -2.25 -10.17
N CYS A 54 0.40 -2.37 -9.37
CA CYS A 54 -0.08 -3.67 -8.92
C CYS A 54 -1.29 -4.05 -9.78
N SER A 55 -1.24 -5.20 -10.46
CA SER A 55 -2.34 -5.65 -11.32
C SER A 55 -3.61 -6.01 -10.55
N ILE A 56 -3.48 -6.32 -9.26
CA ILE A 56 -4.59 -6.68 -8.36
C ILE A 56 -4.84 -5.61 -7.29
N TYR A 57 -4.50 -4.34 -7.54
CA TYR A 57 -4.46 -3.31 -6.49
C TYR A 57 -5.72 -3.28 -5.60
N GLU A 58 -6.92 -3.36 -6.17
CA GLU A 58 -8.19 -3.35 -5.40
C GLU A 58 -8.38 -4.57 -4.48
N ASN A 59 -7.74 -5.71 -4.78
CA ASN A 59 -7.83 -6.97 -4.04
C ASN A 59 -6.46 -7.43 -3.50
N ARG A 60 -5.51 -6.50 -3.33
CA ARG A 60 -4.11 -6.82 -3.03
C ARG A 60 -3.84 -7.28 -1.61
N PHE A 61 -4.78 -7.11 -0.69
CA PHE A 61 -4.52 -7.38 0.72
C PHE A 61 -4.72 -8.84 1.05
N GLY A 62 -3.75 -9.42 1.78
CA GLY A 62 -3.75 -10.83 2.14
C GLY A 62 -2.44 -11.52 1.80
N LEU A 63 -2.49 -12.85 1.78
CA LEU A 63 -1.35 -13.70 1.48
C LEU A 63 -1.05 -13.69 -0.01
N HIS A 64 0.19 -13.36 -0.36
CA HIS A 64 0.71 -13.39 -1.72
C HIS A 64 2.11 -13.99 -1.74
N LYS A 65 2.66 -14.18 -2.94
CA LYS A 65 4.03 -14.65 -3.13
C LYS A 65 4.84 -13.71 -4.02
N THR A 66 6.14 -13.75 -3.85
CA THR A 66 7.10 -13.12 -4.76
C THR A 66 7.31 -13.98 -6.00
N VAL A 67 8.04 -13.45 -6.99
CA VAL A 67 8.43 -14.18 -8.20
C VAL A 67 9.28 -15.43 -7.88
N SER A 68 10.11 -15.38 -6.83
CA SER A 68 10.88 -16.54 -6.35
C SER A 68 10.03 -17.58 -5.59
N GLY A 69 8.79 -17.24 -5.24
CA GLY A 69 7.87 -18.11 -4.49
C GLY A 69 7.86 -17.90 -2.97
N ARG A 70 8.55 -16.86 -2.45
CA ARG A 70 8.49 -16.49 -1.02
C ARG A 70 7.11 -15.93 -0.68
N GLU A 71 6.46 -16.51 0.33
CA GLU A 71 5.18 -16.02 0.83
C GLU A 71 5.35 -14.76 1.70
N PHE A 72 4.43 -13.80 1.55
CA PHE A 72 4.35 -12.61 2.40
C PHE A 72 2.91 -12.07 2.46
N TYR A 73 2.63 -11.23 3.46
CA TYR A 73 1.35 -10.54 3.57
C TYR A 73 1.44 -9.14 2.98
N CYS A 74 0.63 -8.87 1.96
CA CYS A 74 0.37 -7.50 1.54
C CYS A 74 -0.68 -6.90 2.46
N VAL A 75 -0.35 -5.76 3.06
CA VAL A 75 -1.15 -5.11 4.10
C VAL A 75 -1.36 -3.63 3.75
N PRO A 76 -2.40 -2.97 4.30
CA PRO A 76 -2.54 -1.53 4.20
C PRO A 76 -1.27 -0.82 4.66
N ILE A 77 -0.84 0.22 3.93
CA ILE A 77 0.39 0.96 4.20
C ILE A 77 0.43 1.46 5.65
N ARG A 78 -0.73 1.91 6.19
CA ARG A 78 -0.85 2.36 7.58
C ARG A 78 -0.34 1.33 8.61
N ASN A 79 -0.44 0.03 8.29
CA ASN A 79 -0.08 -1.04 9.20
C ASN A 79 1.44 -1.16 9.35
N ILE A 80 2.21 -0.88 8.30
CA ILE A 80 3.67 -1.05 8.32
C ILE A 80 4.43 0.24 8.57
N LEU A 81 3.78 1.40 8.69
CA LEU A 81 4.46 2.70 8.79
C LEU A 81 5.50 2.83 9.91
N HIS A 82 5.35 2.05 10.98
CA HIS A 82 6.22 2.06 12.14
C HIS A 82 7.34 1.01 12.07
N GLU A 83 7.29 0.10 11.09
CA GLU A 83 8.32 -0.90 10.80
C GLU A 83 9.35 -0.33 9.85
N SER A 84 10.52 -0.94 9.68
CA SER A 84 11.50 -0.58 8.64
C SER A 84 11.62 -1.68 7.59
N TRP A 85 11.72 -1.31 6.31
CA TRP A 85 11.88 -2.26 5.20
C TRP A 85 12.79 -1.70 4.10
N PRO A 86 13.35 -2.54 3.21
CA PRO A 86 14.22 -2.08 2.13
C PRO A 86 13.52 -1.05 1.22
N GLY A 87 14.11 0.13 1.08
CA GLY A 87 13.56 1.22 0.27
C GLY A 87 12.40 1.98 0.92
N ASP A 88 12.19 1.84 2.23
CA ASP A 88 11.13 2.54 2.97
C ASP A 88 11.27 4.07 2.95
N GLU A 89 12.47 4.59 2.69
CA GLU A 89 12.77 5.99 2.44
C GLU A 89 12.08 6.50 1.15
N CYS A 90 11.74 5.60 0.23
CA CYS A 90 10.95 5.91 -0.96
C CYS A 90 9.44 5.88 -0.68
N CYS A 91 8.99 5.51 0.51
CA CYS A 91 7.57 5.57 0.89
C CYS A 91 7.13 7.01 1.12
N GLY A 92 6.03 7.43 0.49
CA GLY A 92 5.47 8.78 0.62
C GLY A 92 5.11 9.17 2.06
N TYR A 93 4.96 8.20 2.95
CA TYR A 93 4.71 8.42 4.38
C TYR A 93 5.95 8.67 5.23
N LYS A 94 7.09 8.09 4.84
CA LYS A 94 8.33 8.17 5.61
C LYS A 94 9.24 9.28 5.13
N THR A 95 9.12 9.68 3.86
CA THR A 95 9.67 10.96 3.44
C THR A 95 9.03 12.08 4.24
N LYS A 96 9.80 12.66 5.17
CA LYS A 96 9.62 14.07 5.53
C LYS A 96 9.73 14.83 4.21
N GLY A 97 8.70 15.56 3.84
CA GLY A 97 8.65 16.27 2.57
C GLY A 97 10.00 16.93 2.28
N ILE A 98 10.53 16.66 1.09
CA ILE A 98 11.53 17.56 0.50
C ILE A 98 10.83 18.92 0.50
N LYS A 99 11.35 19.85 1.31
CA LYS A 99 11.01 21.26 1.22
C LYS A 99 11.39 21.78 -0.15
#